data_AF-A0A7W1D5E5-F1
#
_entry.id   AF-A0A7W1D5E5-F1
#
_cell.length_a   1.000
_cell.length_b   1.000
_cell.length_c   1.000
_cell.angle_alpha   90.00
_cell.angle_beta   90.00
_cell.angle_gamma   90.00
#
_symmetry.space_group_name_H-M   'P 1'
#
loop_
_entity.id
_entity.type
_entity.pdbx_description
1 polymer ?
#
loop_
_entity_poly.entity_id
_entity_poly.type
_entity_poly.pdbx_seq_one_letter_code
_entity_poly.pdbx_strand_id
1 'polypeptide(L)'
;MKGLTALLERIGRSVGGIVGALYQAGRDAVETVLRNVLPFMVFISLVIGIINASGIGDFIAETLSPLASSAIGLIILTVIVALPVLSPLLGPGAVIAQIIGTLLGSEIARGNIPPQYSLPALFAINPQVGCDFIPVGLALGEAEPETVEVGVPAVLFSRMITGPIATVIAYFASFGLYSGD
;
A
#
# COMPACT_ATOMS: atom_id res chain seq x y z
N MET A 1 45.79 -6.12 33.54
CA MET A 1 45.05 -7.35 33.18
C MET A 1 43.56 -7.30 33.53
N LYS A 2 43.14 -7.03 34.78
CA LYS A 2 41.71 -7.03 35.17
C LYS A 2 40.78 -6.10 34.35
N GLY A 3 41.24 -4.90 33.98
CA GLY A 3 40.42 -3.94 33.20
C GLY A 3 40.16 -4.37 31.74
N LEU A 4 41.12 -5.08 31.12
CA LEU A 4 40.97 -5.59 29.76
C LEU A 4 39.97 -6.75 29.71
N THR A 5 40.03 -7.64 30.70
CA THR A 5 39.08 -8.77 30.84
C THR A 5 37.65 -8.25 31.05
N ALA A 6 37.45 -7.26 31.92
CA ALA A 6 36.13 -6.66 32.16
C ALA A 6 35.56 -5.94 30.93
N LEU A 7 36.42 -5.29 30.12
CA LEU A 7 36.01 -4.67 28.86
C LEU A 7 35.58 -5.71 27.83
N LEU A 8 36.35 -6.79 27.67
CA LEU A 8 36.04 -7.88 26.75
C LEU A 8 34.75 -8.62 27.15
N GLU A 9 34.52 -8.86 28.45
CA GLU A 9 33.26 -9.43 28.94
C GLU A 9 32.07 -8.52 28.67
N ARG A 10 32.22 -7.20 28.84
CA ARG A 10 31.16 -6.23 28.57
C ARG A 10 30.82 -6.18 27.09
N ILE A 11 31.83 -6.20 26.21
CA ILE A 11 31.64 -6.27 24.76
C ILE A 11 30.97 -7.58 24.38
N GLY A 12 31.44 -8.72 24.86
CA GLY A 12 30.86 -10.04 24.58
C GLY A 12 29.39 -10.14 24.98
N ARG A 13 29.03 -9.67 26.19
CA ARG A 13 27.62 -9.62 26.62
C ARG A 13 26.77 -8.69 25.77
N SER A 14 27.30 -7.52 25.40
CA SER A 14 26.57 -6.53 24.60
C SER A 14 26.33 -7.03 23.17
N VAL A 15 27.36 -7.61 22.54
CA VAL A 15 27.26 -8.22 21.21
C VAL A 15 26.31 -9.41 21.24
N GLY A 16 26.40 -10.28 22.25
CA GLY A 16 25.48 -11.40 22.43
C GLY A 16 24.02 -10.97 22.57
N GLY A 17 23.76 -9.87 23.30
CA GLY A 17 22.43 -9.28 23.43
C GLY A 17 21.88 -8.75 22.10
N ILE A 18 22.69 -8.00 21.33
CA ILE A 18 22.27 -7.47 20.02
C ILE A 18 22.03 -8.60 19.02
N VAL A 19 22.94 -9.57 18.94
CA VAL A 19 22.80 -10.71 18.03
C VAL A 19 21.58 -11.56 18.41
N GLY A 20 21.36 -11.78 19.71
CA GLY A 20 20.18 -12.48 20.20
C GLY A 20 18.88 -11.77 19.82
N ALA A 21 18.80 -10.45 20.01
CA ALA A 21 17.64 -9.66 19.65
C ALA A 21 17.36 -9.68 18.13
N LEU A 22 18.40 -9.50 17.30
CA LEU A 22 18.26 -9.57 15.84
C LEU A 22 17.83 -10.97 15.37
N TYR A 23 18.38 -12.02 15.99
CA TYR A 23 18.02 -13.40 15.63
C TYR A 23 16.58 -13.73 16.02
N GLN A 24 16.12 -13.31 17.20
CA GLN A 24 14.72 -13.48 17.60
C GLN A 24 13.78 -12.67 16.72
N ALA A 25 14.08 -11.39 16.46
CA ALA A 25 13.29 -10.57 15.55
C ALA A 25 13.18 -11.18 14.14
N GLY A 26 14.28 -11.79 13.65
CA GLY A 26 14.26 -12.53 12.39
C GLY A 26 13.33 -13.75 12.42
N ARG A 27 13.31 -14.51 13.52
CA ARG A 27 12.41 -15.67 13.69
C ARG A 27 10.95 -15.24 13.77
N ASP A 28 10.66 -14.19 14.54
CA ASP A 28 9.31 -13.65 14.69
C ASP A 28 8.78 -13.10 13.35
N ALA A 29 9.65 -12.45 12.58
CA ALA A 29 9.31 -11.97 11.23
C ALA A 29 9.00 -13.14 10.28
N VAL A 30 9.82 -14.19 10.26
CA VAL A 30 9.57 -15.39 9.44
C VAL A 30 8.25 -16.05 9.83
N GLU A 31 8.01 -16.22 11.14
CA GLU A 31 6.77 -16.80 11.65
C GLU A 31 5.54 -15.96 11.25
N THR A 32 5.62 -14.63 11.37
CA THR A 32 4.56 -13.71 10.94
C THR A 32 4.28 -13.83 9.45
N VAL A 33 5.33 -13.92 8.63
CA VAL A 33 5.18 -14.09 7.17
C VAL A 33 4.48 -15.40 6.85
N LEU A 34 4.92 -16.50 7.47
CA LEU A 34 4.38 -17.84 7.20
C LEU A 34 2.93 -18.01 7.71
N ARG A 35 2.61 -17.48 8.89
CA ARG A 35 1.29 -17.67 9.51
C ARG A 35 0.23 -16.67 9.09
N ASN A 36 0.62 -15.45 8.74
CA ASN A 36 -0.33 -14.36 8.50
C ASN A 36 -0.24 -13.84 7.06
N VAL A 37 0.97 -13.44 6.62
CA VAL A 37 1.14 -12.77 5.32
C VAL A 37 0.86 -13.71 4.15
N LEU A 38 1.49 -14.90 4.11
CA LEU A 38 1.30 -15.85 3.01
C LEU A 38 -0.16 -16.34 2.90
N PRO A 39 -0.85 -16.76 3.98
CA PRO A 39 -2.26 -17.13 3.90
C PRO A 39 -3.15 -15.99 3.39
N PHE A 40 -2.91 -14.75 3.84
CA PHE A 40 -3.62 -13.59 3.33
C PHE A 40 -3.34 -13.36 1.84
N MET A 41 -2.08 -13.43 1.39
CA MET A 41 -1.74 -13.29 -0.04
C MET A 41 -2.40 -14.37 -0.90
N VAL A 42 -2.52 -15.60 -0.41
CA VAL A 42 -3.23 -16.68 -1.11
C VAL A 42 -4.72 -16.35 -1.24
N PHE A 43 -5.36 -15.89 -0.16
CA PHE A 43 -6.75 -15.43 -0.18
C PHE A 43 -6.95 -14.28 -1.17
N ILE A 44 -6.09 -13.26 -1.14
CA ILE A 44 -6.14 -12.13 -2.08
C ILE A 44 -5.96 -12.59 -3.53
N SER A 45 -5.03 -13.51 -3.80
CA SER A 45 -4.82 -14.04 -5.14
C SER A 45 -6.06 -14.76 -5.69
N LEU A 46 -6.80 -15.47 -4.84
CA LEU A 46 -8.07 -16.09 -5.21
C LEU A 46 -9.12 -15.02 -5.57
N VAL A 47 -9.28 -14.00 -4.72
CA VAL A 47 -10.23 -12.90 -4.96
C VAL A 47 -9.92 -12.18 -6.28
N ILE A 48 -8.64 -11.85 -6.52
CA ILE A 48 -8.19 -11.25 -7.79
C ILE A 48 -8.50 -12.17 -8.97
N GLY A 49 -8.24 -13.48 -8.83
CA GLY A 49 -8.57 -14.47 -9.86
C GLY A 49 -10.05 -14.48 -10.23
N ILE A 50 -10.95 -14.41 -9.24
CA ILE A 50 -12.40 -14.33 -9.46
C ILE A 50 -12.79 -13.01 -10.13
N ILE A 51 -12.22 -11.89 -9.70
CA ILE A 51 -12.50 -10.56 -10.28
C ILE A 51 -12.11 -10.51 -11.76
N ASN A 52 -10.94 -11.04 -12.10
CA ASN A 52 -10.48 -11.13 -13.48
C ASN A 52 -11.35 -12.09 -14.32
N ALA A 53 -11.75 -13.23 -13.76
CA ALA A 53 -12.61 -14.19 -14.47
C ALA A 53 -14.05 -13.68 -14.67
N SER A 54 -14.55 -12.82 -13.78
CA SER A 54 -15.92 -12.28 -13.83
C SER A 54 -16.07 -11.05 -14.74
N GLY A 55 -14.98 -10.44 -15.20
CA GLY A 55 -15.01 -9.22 -16.02
C GLY A 55 -15.36 -7.93 -15.25
N ILE A 56 -15.54 -8.02 -13.92
CA ILE A 56 -15.75 -6.83 -13.06
C ILE A 56 -14.55 -5.89 -13.18
N GLY A 57 -13.35 -6.45 -13.27
CA GLY A 57 -12.15 -5.65 -13.42
C GLY A 57 -12.08 -4.88 -14.74
N ASP A 58 -12.52 -5.51 -15.83
CA ASP A 58 -12.58 -4.86 -17.14
C ASP A 58 -13.60 -3.71 -17.14
N PHE A 59 -14.76 -3.89 -16.50
CA PHE A 59 -15.75 -2.83 -16.36
C PHE A 59 -15.22 -1.62 -15.57
N ILE A 60 -14.54 -1.87 -14.44
CA ILE A 60 -13.91 -0.81 -13.63
C ILE A 60 -12.83 -0.11 -14.44
N ALA A 61 -12.00 -0.87 -15.16
CA ALA A 61 -10.97 -0.36 -16.04
C ALA A 61 -11.56 0.54 -17.13
N GLU A 62 -12.53 0.09 -17.91
CA GLU A 62 -13.16 0.88 -18.97
C GLU A 62 -13.80 2.18 -18.43
N THR A 63 -14.40 2.12 -17.25
CA THR A 63 -15.08 3.27 -16.64
C THR A 63 -14.09 4.31 -16.10
N LEU A 64 -12.99 3.88 -15.47
CA LEU A 64 -12.08 4.77 -14.72
C LEU A 64 -10.80 5.12 -15.49
N SER A 65 -10.38 4.33 -16.47
CA SER A 65 -9.18 4.60 -17.28
C SER A 65 -9.17 5.94 -18.00
N PRO A 66 -10.31 6.50 -18.49
CA PRO A 66 -10.31 7.84 -19.09
C PRO A 66 -9.80 8.92 -18.12
N LEU A 67 -10.05 8.77 -16.82
CA LEU A 67 -9.58 9.70 -15.79
C LEU A 67 -8.06 9.59 -15.57
N ALA A 68 -7.46 8.45 -15.91
CA ALA A 68 -6.05 8.18 -15.62
C ALA A 68 -5.07 8.89 -16.58
N SER A 69 -5.58 9.52 -17.64
CA SER A 69 -4.78 10.15 -18.71
C SER A 69 -4.50 11.64 -18.52
N SER A 70 -5.00 12.27 -17.44
CA SER A 70 -4.79 13.70 -17.19
C SER A 70 -4.59 14.01 -15.72
N ALA A 71 -3.89 15.11 -15.41
CA ALA A 71 -3.65 15.54 -14.03
C ALA A 71 -4.95 15.75 -13.23
N ILE A 72 -5.94 16.42 -13.84
CA ILE A 72 -7.25 16.64 -13.22
C ILE A 72 -8.00 15.32 -13.06
N GLY A 73 -7.94 14.45 -14.07
CA GLY A 73 -8.56 13.13 -13.99
C GLY A 73 -7.97 12.27 -12.87
N LEU A 74 -6.64 12.32 -12.65
CA LEU A 74 -6.00 11.63 -11.53
C LEU A 74 -6.49 12.15 -10.17
N ILE A 75 -6.70 13.46 -10.03
CA ILE A 75 -7.26 14.03 -8.80
C ILE A 75 -8.70 13.55 -8.58
N ILE A 76 -9.54 13.56 -9.63
CA ILE A 76 -10.93 13.04 -9.56
C ILE A 76 -10.93 11.56 -9.21
N LEU A 77 -10.07 10.77 -9.86
CA LEU A 77 -9.89 9.35 -9.58
C LEU A 77 -9.50 9.13 -8.12
N THR A 78 -8.60 9.96 -7.58
CA THR A 78 -8.20 9.90 -6.18
C THR A 78 -9.37 10.08 -5.23
N VAL A 79 -10.26 11.04 -5.51
CA VAL A 79 -11.45 11.28 -4.69
C VAL A 79 -12.40 10.09 -4.74
N ILE A 80 -12.65 9.54 -5.94
CA ILE A 80 -13.51 8.37 -6.12
C ILE A 80 -12.94 7.19 -5.32
N VAL A 81 -11.66 6.87 -5.52
CA VAL A 81 -10.98 5.72 -4.90
C VAL A 81 -10.83 5.89 -3.38
N ALA A 82 -10.79 7.12 -2.87
CA ALA A 82 -10.74 7.40 -1.44
C ALA A 82 -12.11 7.29 -0.72
N LEU A 83 -13.22 7.11 -1.45
CA LEU A 83 -14.54 7.00 -0.83
C LEU A 83 -14.61 5.81 0.15
N PRO A 84 -14.89 6.04 1.45
CA PRO A 84 -14.90 5.00 2.47
C PRO A 84 -15.77 3.78 2.13
N VAL A 85 -16.88 3.99 1.40
CA VAL A 85 -17.84 2.94 1.03
C VAL A 85 -17.29 1.94 0.02
N LEU A 86 -16.28 2.32 -0.78
CA LEU A 86 -15.72 1.43 -1.80
C LEU A 86 -14.90 0.30 -1.19
N SER A 87 -14.31 0.52 -0.01
CA SER A 87 -13.46 -0.47 0.66
C SER A 87 -14.24 -1.71 1.14
N PRO A 88 -15.37 -1.59 1.86
CA PRO A 88 -16.21 -2.75 2.21
C PRO A 88 -16.83 -3.46 1.01
N LEU A 89 -17.15 -2.71 -0.06
CA LEU A 89 -17.86 -3.24 -1.24
C LEU A 89 -16.93 -4.03 -2.17
N LEU A 90 -15.68 -3.62 -2.27
CA LEU A 90 -14.69 -4.22 -3.19
C LEU A 90 -13.83 -5.30 -2.53
N GLY A 91 -14.00 -5.49 -1.22
CA GLY A 91 -13.32 -6.52 -0.44
C GLY A 91 -11.86 -6.20 -0.13
N PRO A 92 -11.22 -6.99 0.75
CA PRO A 92 -9.79 -6.87 1.02
C PRO A 92 -9.03 -7.16 -0.28
N GLY A 93 -8.19 -6.22 -0.73
CA GLY A 93 -7.33 -6.49 -1.89
C GLY A 93 -6.86 -5.28 -2.69
N ALA A 94 -7.26 -4.05 -2.34
CA ALA A 94 -6.93 -2.86 -3.11
C ALA A 94 -7.26 -3.06 -4.60
N VAL A 95 -8.43 -3.64 -4.87
CA VAL A 95 -8.84 -4.10 -6.20
C VAL A 95 -8.70 -3.00 -7.25
N ILE A 96 -9.08 -1.77 -6.92
CA ILE A 96 -8.95 -0.65 -7.86
C ILE A 96 -7.46 -0.32 -8.08
N ALA A 97 -6.67 -0.25 -7.01
CA ALA A 97 -5.24 0.01 -7.12
C ALA A 97 -4.53 -1.06 -7.97
N GLN A 98 -4.92 -2.33 -7.82
CA GLN A 98 -4.36 -3.42 -8.62
C GLN A 98 -4.75 -3.29 -10.09
N ILE A 99 -6.03 -3.09 -10.40
CA ILE A 99 -6.55 -3.10 -11.78
C ILE A 99 -6.14 -1.84 -12.54
N ILE A 100 -6.34 -0.67 -11.92
CA ILE A 100 -5.95 0.60 -12.55
C ILE A 100 -4.43 0.71 -12.59
N GLY A 101 -3.73 0.25 -11.55
CA GLY A 101 -2.27 0.27 -11.52
C GLY A 101 -1.63 -0.56 -12.65
N THR A 102 -2.14 -1.77 -12.91
CA THR A 102 -1.64 -2.60 -14.03
C THR A 102 -2.00 -2.01 -15.38
N LEU A 103 -3.21 -1.48 -15.56
CA LEU A 103 -3.62 -0.81 -16.79
C LEU A 103 -2.75 0.40 -17.07
N LEU A 104 -2.60 1.29 -16.09
CA LEU A 104 -1.82 2.51 -16.24
C LEU A 104 -0.34 2.18 -16.52
N GLY A 105 0.22 1.19 -15.82
CA GLY A 105 1.57 0.70 -16.09
C GLY A 105 1.71 0.19 -17.53
N SER A 106 0.71 -0.53 -18.04
CA SER A 106 0.69 -1.03 -19.43
C SER A 106 0.58 0.10 -20.46
N GLU A 107 -0.26 1.10 -20.21
CA GLU A 107 -0.46 2.25 -21.10
C GLU A 107 0.75 3.19 -21.11
N ILE A 108 1.44 3.34 -19.97
CA ILE A 108 2.74 4.02 -19.90
C ILE A 108 3.78 3.24 -20.70
N ALA A 109 3.85 1.91 -20.54
CA ALA A 109 4.80 1.08 -21.28
C ALA A 109 4.56 1.10 -22.81
N ARG A 110 3.31 1.27 -23.24
CA ARG A 110 2.93 1.43 -24.65
C ARG A 110 3.17 2.83 -25.21
N GLY A 111 3.51 3.81 -24.37
CA GLY A 111 3.72 5.21 -24.77
C GLY A 111 2.42 6.02 -24.96
N ASN A 112 1.27 5.46 -24.58
CA ASN A 112 -0.03 6.15 -24.67
C ASN A 112 -0.19 7.18 -23.54
N ILE A 113 0.46 6.94 -22.39
CA ILE A 113 0.50 7.86 -21.25
C ILE A 113 1.96 8.28 -21.01
N PRO A 114 2.25 9.59 -20.89
CA PRO A 114 3.58 10.06 -20.53
C PRO A 114 4.10 9.44 -19.21
N PRO A 115 5.34 8.90 -19.16
CA PRO A 115 5.89 8.27 -17.95
C PRO A 115 5.89 9.16 -16.70
N GLN A 116 5.96 10.48 -16.87
CA GLN A 116 5.82 11.46 -15.78
C GLN A 116 4.52 11.32 -14.96
N TYR A 117 3.47 10.69 -15.51
CA TYR A 117 2.22 10.45 -14.77
C TYR A 117 2.28 9.23 -13.83
N SER A 118 3.33 8.42 -13.88
CA SER A 118 3.51 7.27 -12.98
C SER A 118 3.45 7.64 -11.50
N LEU A 119 4.14 8.71 -11.10
CA LEU A 119 4.17 9.20 -9.72
C LEU A 119 2.80 9.72 -9.24
N PRO A 120 2.15 10.70 -9.90
CA PRO A 120 0.83 11.15 -9.46
C PRO A 120 -0.22 10.04 -9.52
N ALA A 121 -0.14 9.12 -10.48
CA ALA A 121 -1.09 8.04 -10.57
C ALA A 121 -0.92 6.99 -9.48
N LEU A 122 0.31 6.70 -9.04
CA LEU A 122 0.56 5.90 -7.85
C LEU A 122 -0.20 6.45 -6.65
N PHE A 123 -0.11 7.76 -6.40
CA PHE A 123 -0.82 8.42 -5.30
C PHE A 123 -2.32 8.53 -5.54
N ALA A 124 -2.77 8.57 -6.79
CA ALA A 124 -4.18 8.64 -7.11
C ALA A 124 -4.95 7.35 -6.80
N ILE A 125 -4.31 6.20 -6.97
CA ILE A 125 -4.98 4.89 -6.75
C ILE A 125 -4.72 4.32 -5.35
N ASN A 126 -3.74 4.85 -4.61
CA ASN A 126 -3.34 4.34 -3.30
C ASN A 126 -4.30 4.63 -2.12
N PRO A 127 -5.16 5.67 -2.08
CA PRO A 127 -5.97 5.97 -0.90
C PRO A 127 -6.83 4.79 -0.46
N GLN A 128 -7.35 4.01 -1.41
CA GLN A 128 -8.10 2.79 -1.14
C GLN A 128 -7.28 1.74 -0.40
N VAL A 129 -5.99 1.59 -0.70
CA VAL A 129 -5.12 0.64 0.02
C VAL A 129 -5.14 0.98 1.51
N GLY A 130 -5.01 2.26 1.86
CA GLY A 130 -5.11 2.69 3.26
C GLY A 130 -6.47 2.38 3.88
N CYS A 131 -7.55 2.48 3.11
CA CYS A 131 -8.90 2.15 3.55
C CYS A 131 -9.12 0.65 3.78
N ASP A 132 -8.62 -0.21 2.88
CA ASP A 132 -8.79 -1.66 2.93
C ASP A 132 -7.92 -2.30 4.02
N PHE A 133 -6.72 -1.77 4.23
CA PHE A 133 -5.74 -2.38 5.11
C PHE A 133 -5.77 -1.84 6.54
N ILE A 134 -6.40 -0.70 6.82
CA ILE A 134 -6.50 -0.23 8.21
C ILE A 134 -7.27 -1.20 9.12
N PRO A 135 -8.44 -1.78 8.73
CA PRO A 135 -9.15 -2.71 9.61
C PRO A 135 -8.37 -4.02 9.76
N VAL A 136 -7.75 -4.50 8.68
CA VAL A 136 -6.92 -5.71 8.68
C VAL A 136 -5.68 -5.52 9.57
N GLY A 137 -4.99 -4.39 9.43
CA GLY A 137 -3.78 -4.08 10.21
C GLY A 137 -4.08 -3.95 11.70
N LEU A 138 -5.18 -3.28 12.07
CA LEU A 138 -5.60 -3.18 13.47
C LEU A 138 -6.03 -4.55 14.03
N ALA A 139 -6.70 -5.39 13.24
CA ALA A 139 -7.07 -6.74 13.65
C ALA A 139 -5.84 -7.65 13.84
N LEU A 140 -4.89 -7.64 12.89
CA LEU A 140 -3.64 -8.40 13.00
C LEU A 140 -2.74 -7.90 14.13
N GLY A 141 -2.83 -6.61 14.46
CA GLY A 141 -2.15 -6.00 15.60
C GLY A 141 -2.84 -6.20 16.94
N GLU A 142 -3.92 -7.00 17.00
CA GLU A 142 -4.72 -7.26 18.20
C GLU A 142 -5.14 -5.96 18.91
N ALA A 143 -5.49 -4.93 18.14
CA ALA A 143 -5.85 -3.63 18.66
C ALA A 143 -7.11 -3.70 19.54
N GLU A 144 -7.14 -2.86 20.58
CA GLU A 144 -8.31 -2.72 21.45
C GLU A 144 -9.55 -2.32 20.64
N PRO A 145 -10.77 -2.79 21.00
CA PRO A 145 -11.99 -2.47 20.26
C PRO A 145 -12.20 -0.96 20.08
N GLU A 146 -11.92 -0.17 21.11
CA GLU A 146 -12.02 1.30 21.10
C GLU A 146 -11.07 1.93 20.07
N THR A 147 -9.87 1.34 19.90
CA THR A 147 -8.90 1.77 18.89
C THR A 147 -9.40 1.44 17.48
N VAL A 148 -10.06 0.31 17.28
CA VAL A 148 -10.64 -0.07 15.98
C VAL A 148 -11.81 0.85 15.64
N GLU A 149 -12.72 1.09 16.58
CA GLU A 149 -13.92 1.91 16.41
C GLU A 149 -13.59 3.35 16.02
N VAL A 150 -12.51 3.93 16.57
CA VAL A 150 -12.08 5.29 16.25
C VAL A 150 -11.09 5.32 15.07
N GLY A 151 -10.15 4.37 15.05
CA GLY A 151 -9.04 4.35 14.11
C GLY A 151 -9.46 4.06 12.67
N VAL A 152 -10.40 3.12 12.46
CA VAL A 152 -10.88 2.78 11.12
C VAL A 152 -11.57 4.00 10.48
N PRO A 153 -12.60 4.62 11.08
CA PRO A 153 -13.22 5.81 10.50
C PRO A 153 -12.22 6.96 10.32
N ALA A 154 -11.36 7.21 11.31
CA ALA A 154 -10.38 8.30 11.22
C ALA A 154 -9.49 8.17 9.97
N VAL A 155 -8.98 6.96 9.68
CA VAL A 155 -8.16 6.73 8.49
C VAL A 155 -9.00 6.86 7.22
N LEU A 156 -10.17 6.26 7.16
CA LEU A 156 -11.07 6.34 5.99
C LEU A 156 -11.38 7.79 5.61
N PHE A 157 -11.76 8.63 6.57
CA PHE A 157 -12.03 10.06 6.33
C PHE A 157 -10.75 10.85 6.02
N SER A 158 -9.64 10.56 6.70
CA SER A 158 -8.37 11.25 6.42
C SER A 158 -7.90 11.03 4.99
N ARG A 159 -8.14 9.85 4.41
CA ARG A 159 -7.71 9.49 3.05
C ARG A 159 -8.47 10.25 1.97
N MET A 160 -9.71 10.67 2.22
CA MET A 160 -10.44 11.57 1.31
C MET A 160 -9.79 12.94 1.15
N ILE A 161 -9.03 13.40 2.15
CA ILE A 161 -8.35 14.69 2.13
C ILE A 161 -6.88 14.51 1.73
N THR A 162 -6.18 13.61 2.43
CA THR A 162 -4.74 13.38 2.23
C THR A 162 -4.44 12.73 0.89
N GLY A 163 -5.35 11.92 0.34
CA GLY A 163 -5.20 11.32 -0.98
C GLY A 163 -5.06 12.38 -2.08
N PRO A 164 -6.08 13.23 -2.32
CA PRO A 164 -6.01 14.26 -3.35
C PRO A 164 -4.83 15.22 -3.16
N ILE A 165 -4.52 15.59 -1.91
CA ILE A 165 -3.34 16.42 -1.60
C ILE A 165 -2.06 15.71 -2.03
N ALA A 166 -1.90 14.43 -1.70
CA ALA A 166 -0.73 13.65 -2.09
C ALA A 166 -0.62 13.50 -3.62
N THR A 167 -1.73 13.31 -4.33
CA THR A 167 -1.77 13.28 -5.80
C THR A 167 -1.30 14.60 -6.40
N VAL A 168 -1.73 15.74 -5.86
CA VAL A 168 -1.29 17.07 -6.30
C VAL A 168 0.20 17.26 -6.06
N ILE A 169 0.68 16.93 -4.85
CA ILE A 169 2.11 17.00 -4.52
C ILE A 169 2.92 16.11 -5.47
N ALA A 170 2.46 14.89 -5.71
CA ALA A 170 3.08 13.92 -6.60
C ALA A 170 3.12 14.39 -8.06
N TYR A 171 2.11 15.12 -8.51
CA TYR A 171 2.09 15.73 -9.84
C TYR A 171 3.19 16.80 -9.99
N PHE A 172 3.33 17.70 -9.02
CA PHE A 172 4.39 18.70 -9.07
C PHE A 172 5.77 18.07 -8.87
N ALA A 173 5.88 17.05 -8.02
CA ALA A 173 7.11 16.30 -7.80
C ALA A 173 7.51 15.45 -9.03
N SER A 174 6.61 15.21 -9.97
CA SER A 174 6.93 14.47 -11.19
C SER A 174 7.56 15.33 -12.28
N PHE A 175 7.61 16.65 -12.10
CA PHE A 175 8.29 17.54 -13.05
C PHE A 175 9.80 17.23 -13.09
N GLY A 176 10.33 17.02 -14.30
CA GLY A 176 11.71 16.62 -14.49
C GLY A 176 11.98 15.13 -14.25
N LEU A 177 10.97 14.33 -13.91
CA LEU A 177 11.11 12.88 -14.05
C LEU A 177 11.13 12.52 -15.53
N TYR A 178 12.07 11.65 -15.90
CA TYR A 178 12.22 11.15 -17.28
C TYR A 178 12.51 12.22 -18.33
N SER A 179 12.95 13.43 -17.93
CA SER A 179 13.39 14.49 -18.84
C SER A 179 14.82 14.29 -19.38
N GLY A 180 15.34 13.06 -19.29
CA GLY A 180 16.64 12.67 -19.81
C GLY A 180 16.49 11.99 -21.16
N ASP A 181 16.34 12.80 -22.20
CA ASP A 181 16.83 12.59 -23.57
C ASP A 181 17.44 13.92 -24.04
#